data_AF-A0A1E7IXP1-F1
#
_entry.id   AF-A0A1E7IXP1-F1
#
_cell.length_a   1.000
_cell.length_b   1.000
_cell.length_c   1.000
_cell.angle_alpha   90.00
_cell.angle_beta   90.00
_cell.angle_gamma   90.00
#
_symmetry.space_group_name_H-M   'P 1'
#
loop_
_entity.id
_entity.type
_entity.pdbx_description
1 polymer ?
#
loop_
_entity_poly.entity_id
_entity_poly.type
_entity_poly.pdbx_seq_one_letter_code
_entity_poly.pdbx_strand_id
1 'polypeptide(L)'
;MSVLRAAKIETADCLLSMCNEDTLNLMVTQVAKYIFGVPKVIARVYEPSYESMFRKFGIESISPIQLALEAFLDALGLDRKPGNEEVFRKFGVPLIFSSTRIVTSLLEE
;
A
#
# COMPACT_ATOMS: atom_id res chain seq x y z
N MET A 1 -16.92 -6.80 16.95
CA MET A 1 -17.19 -7.95 16.07
C MET A 1 -18.65 -8.06 15.60
N SER A 2 -19.64 -7.58 16.36
CA SER A 2 -21.06 -7.62 15.96
C SER A 2 -21.33 -7.02 14.58
N VAL A 3 -20.67 -5.90 14.23
CA VAL A 3 -20.80 -5.26 12.91
C VAL A 3 -20.35 -6.17 11.76
N LEU A 4 -19.21 -6.85 11.89
CA LEU A 4 -18.71 -7.75 10.84
C LEU A 4 -19.61 -8.98 10.67
N ARG A 5 -20.12 -9.54 11.78
CA ARG A 5 -21.10 -10.64 11.73
C ARG A 5 -22.43 -10.21 11.14
N ALA A 6 -22.92 -9.01 11.46
CA ALA A 6 -24.10 -8.43 10.84
C ALA A 6 -23.91 -8.23 9.32
N ALA A 7 -22.67 -7.97 8.88
CA ALA A 7 -22.28 -7.91 7.48
C ALA A 7 -22.03 -9.29 6.82
N LYS A 8 -22.31 -10.40 7.54
CA LYS A 8 -22.13 -11.79 7.05
C LYS A 8 -20.72 -12.12 6.58
N ILE A 9 -19.71 -11.61 7.30
CA ILE A 9 -18.30 -11.84 6.97
C ILE A 9 -17.90 -13.33 6.91
N GLU A 10 -18.59 -14.20 7.66
CA GLU A 10 -18.25 -15.63 7.74
C GLU A 10 -18.47 -16.39 6.43
N THR A 11 -19.28 -15.84 5.52
CA THR A 11 -19.53 -16.40 4.19
C THR A 11 -18.98 -15.52 3.07
N ALA A 12 -18.15 -14.52 3.40
CA ALA A 12 -17.62 -13.61 2.40
C ALA A 12 -16.43 -14.24 1.67
N ASP A 13 -16.46 -14.18 0.34
CA ASP A 13 -15.32 -14.61 -0.50
C ASP A 13 -14.17 -13.61 -0.46
N CYS A 14 -14.50 -12.33 -0.25
CA CYS A 14 -13.54 -11.24 -0.25
C CYS A 14 -13.91 -10.13 0.75
N LEU A 15 -12.89 -9.49 1.34
CA LEU A 15 -13.03 -8.25 2.09
C LEU A 15 -12.08 -7.17 1.56
N LEU A 16 -12.63 -5.98 1.30
CA LEU A 16 -11.89 -4.78 0.93
C LEU A 16 -11.96 -3.77 2.07
N SER A 17 -10.82 -3.31 2.57
CA SER A 17 -10.76 -2.27 3.60
C SER A 17 -10.21 -0.97 3.03
N MET A 18 -11.06 0.06 2.97
CA MET A 18 -10.80 1.32 2.25
C MET A 18 -11.05 2.56 3.12
N CYS A 19 -10.88 2.43 4.43
CA CYS A 19 -11.02 3.56 5.34
C CYS A 19 -9.83 4.53 5.21
N ASN A 20 -10.02 5.74 5.72
CA ASN A 20 -9.02 6.81 5.68
C ASN A 20 -7.76 6.48 6.49
N GLU A 21 -7.91 5.68 7.55
CA GLU A 21 -6.82 5.33 8.46
C GLU A 21 -6.25 3.94 8.12
N ASP A 22 -4.95 3.87 7.85
CA ASP A 22 -4.29 2.62 7.42
C ASP A 22 -4.19 1.59 8.56
N THR A 23 -4.04 2.05 9.80
CA THR A 23 -4.06 1.17 10.99
C THR A 23 -5.39 0.44 11.12
N LEU A 24 -6.51 1.12 10.85
CA LEU A 24 -7.83 0.52 10.83
C LEU A 24 -7.95 -0.50 9.70
N ASN A 25 -7.47 -0.14 8.50
CA ASN A 25 -7.49 -1.06 7.37
C ASN A 25 -6.71 -2.34 7.68
N LEU A 26 -5.53 -2.21 8.30
CA LEU A 26 -4.72 -3.34 8.74
C LEU A 26 -5.48 -4.19 9.77
N MET A 27 -6.04 -3.57 10.80
CA MET A 27 -6.73 -4.31 11.87
C MET A 27 -7.97 -5.06 11.34
N VAL A 28 -8.79 -4.43 10.50
CA VAL A 28 -9.98 -5.07 9.93
C VAL A 28 -9.61 -6.23 9.02
N THR A 29 -8.57 -6.06 8.19
CA THR A 29 -8.10 -7.11 7.28
C THR A 29 -7.48 -8.29 8.03
N GLN A 30 -6.75 -8.03 9.12
CA GLN A 30 -6.24 -9.08 10.03
C GLN A 30 -7.39 -9.91 10.62
N VAL A 31 -8.41 -9.24 11.14
CA VAL A 31 -9.59 -9.89 11.71
C VAL A 31 -10.30 -10.73 10.64
N ALA A 32 -10.52 -10.17 9.45
CA ALA A 32 -11.15 -10.86 8.35
C ALA A 32 -10.39 -12.14 7.95
N LYS A 33 -9.08 -12.03 7.78
CA LYS A 33 -8.21 -13.11 7.31
C LYS A 33 -8.02 -14.20 8.37
N TYR A 34 -7.65 -13.80 9.60
CA TYR A 34 -7.19 -14.74 10.62
C TYR A 34 -8.27 -15.21 11.59
N ILE A 35 -9.33 -14.43 11.78
CA ILE A 35 -10.43 -14.80 12.69
C ILE A 35 -11.61 -15.37 11.91
N PHE A 36 -11.99 -14.73 10.80
CA PHE A 36 -13.15 -15.16 10.00
C PHE A 36 -12.78 -16.02 8.79
N GLY A 37 -11.50 -16.18 8.48
CA GLY A 37 -11.04 -17.07 7.41
C GLY A 37 -11.43 -16.60 6.00
N VAL A 38 -11.65 -15.29 5.80
CA VAL A 38 -12.02 -14.75 4.48
C VAL A 38 -10.90 -15.05 3.47
N PRO A 39 -11.19 -15.72 2.34
CA PRO A 39 -10.16 -16.19 1.40
C PRO A 39 -9.30 -15.07 0.78
N LYS A 40 -9.94 -13.97 0.37
CA LYS A 40 -9.28 -12.83 -0.26
C LYS A 40 -9.46 -11.58 0.59
N VAL A 41 -8.37 -10.93 0.97
CA VAL A 41 -8.43 -9.70 1.77
C VAL A 41 -7.47 -8.68 1.20
N ILE A 42 -7.99 -7.51 0.85
CA ILE A 42 -7.23 -6.42 0.27
C ILE A 42 -7.45 -5.14 1.09
N ALA A 43 -6.38 -4.41 1.35
CA ALA A 43 -6.43 -3.12 2.03
C ALA A 43 -5.96 -1.97 1.14
N ARG A 44 -6.57 -0.80 1.32
CA ARG A 44 -5.96 0.47 0.91
C ARG A 44 -4.84 0.82 1.89
N VAL A 45 -3.68 1.20 1.35
CA VAL A 45 -2.55 1.73 2.12
C VAL A 45 -2.15 3.07 1.53
N TYR A 46 -2.39 4.14 2.28
CA TYR A 46 -2.00 5.48 1.85
C TYR A 46 -0.56 5.80 2.21
N GLU A 47 -0.19 5.55 3.46
CA GLU A 47 1.12 5.88 4.02
C GLU A 47 2.15 4.77 3.67
N PRO A 48 3.16 5.07 2.83
CA PRO A 48 4.10 4.07 2.31
C PRO A 48 4.85 3.30 3.40
N SER A 49 5.10 3.93 4.55
CA SER A 49 5.79 3.27 5.66
C SER A 49 5.03 2.04 6.21
N TYR A 50 3.71 1.96 6.04
CA TYR A 50 2.90 0.79 6.44
C TYR A 50 2.95 -0.37 5.45
N GLU A 51 3.33 -0.17 4.19
CA GLU A 51 3.29 -1.22 3.15
C GLU A 51 4.07 -2.48 3.56
N SER A 52 5.24 -2.27 4.17
CA SER A 52 6.07 -3.36 4.70
C SER A 52 5.36 -4.16 5.80
N MET A 53 4.50 -3.51 6.59
CA MET A 53 3.72 -4.12 7.65
C MET A 53 2.57 -4.96 7.07
N PHE A 54 1.80 -4.42 6.12
CA PHE A 54 0.74 -5.17 5.42
C PHE A 54 1.29 -6.45 4.76
N ARG A 55 2.44 -6.32 4.07
CA ARG A 55 3.12 -7.47 3.46
C ARG A 55 3.58 -8.50 4.49
N LYS A 56 4.14 -8.08 5.63
CA LYS A 56 4.54 -8.98 6.73
C LYS A 56 3.37 -9.77 7.29
N PHE A 57 2.18 -9.17 7.32
CA PHE A 57 0.95 -9.83 7.75
C PHE A 57 0.24 -10.58 6.61
N GLY A 58 0.88 -10.74 5.46
CA GLY A 58 0.31 -11.45 4.32
C GLY A 58 -0.97 -10.84 3.79
N ILE A 59 -1.18 -9.54 4.00
CA ILE A 59 -2.33 -8.80 3.47
C ILE A 59 -1.90 -8.15 2.15
N GLU A 60 -2.70 -8.38 1.12
CA GLU A 60 -2.54 -7.71 -0.16
C GLU A 60 -2.98 -6.25 0.00
N SER A 61 -2.20 -5.32 -0.53
CA SER A 61 -2.47 -3.89 -0.38
C SER A 61 -2.36 -3.14 -1.69
N ILE A 62 -3.21 -2.14 -1.84
CA ILE A 62 -3.21 -1.21 -2.96
C ILE A 62 -2.89 0.18 -2.41
N SER A 63 -1.87 0.83 -2.98
CA SER A 63 -1.57 2.22 -2.68
C SER A 63 -2.09 3.16 -3.77
N PRO A 64 -3.05 4.05 -3.47
CA PRO A 64 -3.51 5.05 -4.43
C PRO A 64 -2.38 5.96 -4.93
N ILE A 65 -1.38 6.22 -4.08
CA ILE A 65 -0.21 7.04 -4.44
C ILE A 65 0.63 6.31 -5.49
N GLN A 66 0.89 5.01 -5.30
CA GLN A 66 1.63 4.21 -6.29
C GLN A 66 0.88 4.09 -7.61
N LEU A 67 -0.45 3.89 -7.57
CA LEU A 67 -1.30 3.86 -8.77
C LEU A 67 -1.29 5.21 -9.52
N ALA A 68 -1.39 6.33 -8.79
CA ALA A 68 -1.31 7.65 -9.39
C ALA A 68 0.07 7.90 -10.03
N LEU A 69 1.14 7.49 -9.34
CA LEU A 69 2.50 7.58 -9.89
C LEU A 69 2.62 6.78 -11.18
N GLU A 70 2.12 5.54 -11.23
CA GLU A 70 2.10 4.72 -12.45
C GLU A 70 1.41 5.45 -13.60
N ALA A 71 0.22 5.99 -13.36
CA ALA A 71 -0.52 6.74 -14.37
C ALA A 71 0.25 7.99 -14.87
N PHE A 72 0.97 8.69 -13.97
CA PHE A 72 1.81 9.82 -14.38
C PHE A 72 3.01 9.39 -15.21
N LEU A 73 3.67 8.29 -14.86
CA LEU A 73 4.80 7.76 -15.63
C LEU A 73 4.37 7.34 -17.03
N ASP A 74 3.24 6.64 -17.12
CA ASP A 74 2.66 6.22 -18.39
C ASP A 74 2.31 7.43 -19.28
N ALA A 75 1.70 8.46 -18.69
CA ALA A 75 1.36 9.70 -19.41
C ALA A 75 2.61 10.45 -19.92
N LEU A 76 3.75 10.29 -19.25
CA LEU A 76 5.04 10.85 -19.67
C LEU A 76 5.80 9.94 -20.65
N GLY A 77 5.28 8.74 -20.95
CA GLY A 77 5.97 7.73 -21.76
C GLY A 77 7.22 7.17 -21.08
N LEU A 78 7.28 7.20 -19.75
CA LEU A 78 8.38 6.68 -18.95
C LEU A 78 8.07 5.27 -18.47
N ASP A 79 8.98 4.33 -18.73
CA ASP A 79 8.80 2.93 -18.37
C ASP A 79 9.35 2.65 -16.95
N ARG A 80 8.80 1.65 -16.23
CA ARG A 80 9.20 1.32 -14.85
C ARG A 80 10.42 0.39 -14.81
N LYS A 81 11.46 0.69 -15.60
CA LYS A 81 12.70 -0.10 -15.55
C LYS A 81 13.51 0.27 -14.30
N PRO A 82 14.00 -0.70 -13.51
CA PRO A 82 14.98 -0.43 -12.47
C PRO A 82 16.22 0.20 -13.14
N GLY A 83 16.46 1.49 -12.88
CA GLY A 83 17.46 2.31 -13.60
C GLY A 83 17.02 3.76 -13.90
N ASN A 84 15.74 4.10 -13.74
CA ASN A 84 15.23 5.43 -14.06
C ASN A 84 15.38 6.48 -12.93
N GLU A 85 16.00 6.13 -11.80
CA GLU A 85 16.30 7.07 -10.70
C GLU A 85 17.05 8.32 -11.19
N GLU A 86 17.95 8.14 -12.15
CA GLU A 86 18.73 9.24 -12.74
C GLU A 86 17.92 10.10 -13.72
N VAL A 87 16.91 9.51 -14.39
CA VAL A 87 15.96 10.22 -15.26
C VAL A 87 15.10 11.15 -14.42
N PHE A 88 14.56 10.65 -13.30
CA PHE A 88 13.75 11.46 -12.39
C PHE A 88 14.54 12.59 -11.74
N ARG A 89 15.83 12.36 -11.42
CA ARG A 89 16.73 13.41 -10.92
C ARG A 89 17.00 14.53 -11.93
N LYS A 90 17.13 14.20 -13.24
CA LYS A 90 17.46 15.17 -14.30
C LYS A 90 16.31 16.11 -14.67
N PHE A 91 15.06 15.69 -14.53
CA PHE A 91 13.90 16.52 -14.85
C PHE A 91 13.58 17.58 -13.79
N GLY A 92 14.35 17.67 -12.71
CA GLY A 92 14.07 18.61 -11.62
C GLY A 92 12.71 18.35 -10.96
N VAL A 93 12.14 17.15 -11.16
CA VAL A 93 11.02 16.65 -10.39
C VAL A 93 11.63 16.20 -9.08
N PRO A 94 11.50 16.95 -7.98
CA PRO A 94 11.83 16.40 -6.70
C PRO A 94 10.85 15.24 -6.52
N LEU A 95 11.34 14.01 -6.66
CA LEU A 95 10.74 12.87 -5.98
C LEU A 95 10.81 13.21 -4.50
N ILE A 96 9.85 13.99 -4.02
CA ILE A 96 9.55 14.13 -2.61
C ILE A 96 8.93 12.78 -2.23
N PHE A 97 9.80 11.77 -2.11
CA PHE A 97 9.55 10.70 -1.17
C PHE A 97 9.49 11.39 0.19
N SER A 98 8.27 11.64 0.67
CA SER A 98 8.03 12.19 1.99
C SER A 98 8.61 11.23 3.04
N SER A 99 9.84 11.52 3.45
CA SER A 99 10.35 11.46 4.81
C SER A 99 10.06 10.21 5.66
N THR A 100 10.17 8.98 5.14
CA THR A 100 10.57 7.85 5.99
C THR A 100 11.27 6.76 5.17
N ARG A 101 12.59 6.59 5.40
CA ARG A 101 13.49 5.55 4.87
C ARG A 101 13.95 5.63 3.40
N ILE A 102 14.76 6.64 3.08
CA ILE A 102 15.88 6.46 2.11
C ILE A 102 17.18 7.10 2.64
N VAL A 103 17.12 8.04 3.60
CA VAL A 103 18.30 8.71 4.18
C VAL A 103 19.02 7.85 5.24
N THR A 104 19.33 6.59 4.94
CA THR A 104 20.26 5.80 5.78
C THR A 104 21.42 5.25 4.96
N SER A 105 21.22 4.95 3.67
CA SER A 105 22.30 4.47 2.80
C SER A 105 23.15 5.59 2.18
N LEU A 106 22.86 6.86 2.49
CA LEU A 106 23.59 8.04 1.96
C LEU A 106 24.27 8.87 3.08
N LEU A 107 24.31 8.36 4.31
CA LEU A 107 25.01 8.97 5.46
C LEU A 107 26.13 8.06 6.01
N GLU A 108 26.46 6.96 5.34
CA GLU A 108 27.58 6.06 5.68
C GLU A 108 28.68 6.05 4.59
N GLU A 109 28.98 7.21 4.00
CA GLU A 109 30.27 7.48 3.34
C GLU A 109 30.90 8.75 3.93
#